data_AF-W7Y6I5-F1
#
_entry.id   AF-W7Y6I5-F1
#
_cell.length_a   1.000
_cell.length_b   1.000
_cell.length_c   1.000
_cell.angle_alpha   90.00
_cell.angle_beta   90.00
_cell.angle_gamma   90.00
#
_symmetry.space_group_name_H-M   'P 1'
#
loop_
_entity.id
_entity.type
_entity.pdbx_description
1 polymer ?
#
loop_
_entity_poly.entity_id
_entity_poly.type
_entity_poly.pdbx_seq_one_letter_code
_entity_poly.pdbx_strand_id
1 'polypeptide(L)'
;MLDGYMDRLKDKMEVSGYIPRAALMKILKTMDFLVNFDNNTLLNSPSKLIDYAIVNKPVLNIGRDFDAQKVHRFLMGDYTDSMALPNPEQYHISNVSKQFLDLI
;
A
#
# COMPACT_ATOMS: atom_id res chain seq x y z
N MET A 1 -5.09 -22.21 6.73
CA MET A 1 -3.62 -21.90 6.69
C MET A 1 -3.27 -20.63 7.48
N LEU A 2 -4.23 -19.72 7.72
CA LEU A 2 -4.04 -18.56 8.62
C LEU A 2 -4.57 -18.82 10.04
N ASP A 3 -5.33 -19.89 10.25
CA ASP A 3 -6.08 -20.18 11.47
C ASP A 3 -5.16 -20.24 12.71
N GLY A 4 -4.01 -20.91 12.59
CA GLY A 4 -3.02 -20.98 13.66
C GLY A 4 -2.32 -19.64 13.98
N TYR A 5 -2.33 -18.67 13.06
CA TYR A 5 -1.85 -17.31 13.33
C TYR A 5 -2.93 -16.45 13.98
N MET A 6 -4.18 -16.59 13.55
CA MET A 6 -5.33 -15.91 14.16
C MET A 6 -5.46 -16.29 15.64
N ASP A 7 -5.29 -17.56 15.99
CA ASP A 7 -5.34 -18.03 17.38
C ASP A 7 -4.23 -17.43 18.26
N ARG A 8 -3.04 -17.23 17.68
CA ARG A 8 -1.87 -16.69 18.39
C ARG A 8 -1.90 -15.18 18.53
N LEU A 9 -2.39 -14.48 17.50
CA LEU A 9 -2.37 -13.01 17.42
C LEU A 9 -3.67 -12.39 17.96
N LYS A 10 -4.78 -13.13 17.99
CA LYS A 10 -6.08 -12.71 18.53
C LYS A 10 -6.43 -11.30 18.06
N ASP A 11 -6.63 -10.37 19.00
CA ASP A 11 -7.05 -8.99 18.75
C ASP A 11 -6.00 -8.13 18.01
N LYS A 12 -4.82 -8.67 17.71
CA LYS A 12 -3.74 -7.99 16.98
C LYS A 12 -3.76 -8.26 15.47
N MET A 13 -4.61 -9.16 14.99
CA MET A 13 -4.73 -9.50 13.58
C MET A 13 -6.19 -9.63 13.17
N GLU A 14 -6.61 -8.80 12.23
CA GLU A 14 -7.90 -8.91 11.56
C GLU A 14 -7.70 -9.36 10.11
N VAL A 15 -8.47 -10.34 9.66
CA VAL A 15 -8.55 -10.74 8.25
C VAL A 15 -9.92 -10.38 7.74
N SER A 16 -10.00 -9.26 7.01
CA SER A 16 -11.25 -8.84 6.39
C SER A 16 -11.44 -9.56 5.04
N GLY A 17 -12.70 -9.83 4.69
CA GLY A 17 -13.07 -10.27 3.34
C GLY A 17 -12.91 -9.15 2.30
N TYR A 18 -13.55 -9.30 1.14
CA TYR A 18 -13.56 -8.24 0.13
C TYR A 18 -14.21 -6.96 0.68
N ILE A 19 -13.48 -5.84 0.57
CA ILE A 19 -13.98 -4.51 0.91
C ILE A 19 -14.05 -3.67 -0.37
N PRO A 20 -15.21 -3.07 -0.70
CA PRO A 20 -15.31 -2.16 -1.84
C PRO A 20 -14.32 -1.00 -1.74
N ARG A 21 -13.67 -0.65 -2.86
CA ARG A 21 -12.58 0.36 -2.91
C ARG A 21 -12.93 1.66 -2.15
N ALA A 22 -14.12 2.23 -2.36
CA ALA A 22 -14.52 3.47 -1.69
C ALA A 22 -14.57 3.36 -0.16
N ALA A 23 -14.96 2.20 0.39
CA ALA A 23 -14.92 1.93 1.83
C ALA A 23 -13.49 1.65 2.30
N LEU A 24 -12.73 0.85 1.53
CA LEU A 24 -11.33 0.55 1.82
C LEU A 24 -10.50 1.83 1.93
N MET A 25 -10.69 2.79 1.01
CA MET A 25 -9.99 4.08 1.04
C MET A 25 -10.25 4.87 2.33
N LYS A 26 -11.45 4.76 2.93
CA LYS A 26 -11.74 5.39 4.22
C LYS A 26 -10.98 4.71 5.35
N ILE A 27 -10.91 3.38 5.34
CA ILE A 27 -10.17 2.58 6.33
C ILE A 27 -8.67 2.84 6.22
N LEU A 28 -8.09 2.83 5.02
CA LEU A 28 -6.65 3.08 4.84
C LEU A 28 -6.23 4.47 5.36
N LYS A 29 -7.11 5.49 5.27
CA LYS A 29 -6.85 6.83 5.79
C LYS A 29 -6.74 6.88 7.31
N THR A 30 -7.36 5.94 8.04
CA THR A 30 -7.28 5.88 9.50
C THR A 30 -6.03 5.17 10.00
N MET A 31 -5.29 4.48 9.13
CA MET A 31 -4.08 3.75 9.50
C MET A 31 -2.89 4.69 9.71
N ASP A 32 -1.95 4.28 10.56
CA ASP A 32 -0.68 4.99 10.79
C ASP A 32 0.28 4.82 9.60
N PHE A 33 0.41 3.58 9.12
CA PHE A 33 1.18 3.22 7.93
C PHE A 33 0.56 2.01 7.23
N LEU A 34 0.96 1.78 5.98
CA LEU A 34 0.50 0.67 5.15
C LEU A 34 1.65 -0.30 4.88
N VAL A 35 1.31 -1.57 4.61
CA VAL A 35 2.29 -2.61 4.28
C VAL A 35 2.08 -3.09 2.85
N ASN A 36 3.16 -3.06 2.07
CA ASN A 36 3.24 -3.67 0.76
C ASN A 36 4.14 -4.91 0.82
N PHE A 37 3.66 -6.04 0.31
CA PHE A 37 4.50 -7.22 0.09
C PHE A 37 4.92 -7.23 -1.36
N ASP A 38 6.22 -7.06 -1.59
CA ASP A 38 6.79 -6.96 -2.93
C ASP A 38 6.93 -8.35 -3.55
N ASN A 39 6.42 -8.51 -4.77
CA ASN A 39 6.50 -9.75 -5.53
C ASN A 39 7.63 -9.74 -6.56
N ASN A 40 8.54 -8.75 -6.54
CA ASN A 40 9.66 -8.58 -7.48
C ASN A 40 9.24 -8.44 -8.96
N THR A 41 8.00 -8.05 -9.25
CA THR A 41 7.53 -7.85 -10.63
C THR A 41 7.58 -6.36 -11.00
N LEU A 42 8.51 -5.99 -11.87
CA LEU A 42 8.69 -4.62 -12.40
C LEU A 42 7.56 -4.15 -13.33
N LEU A 43 6.69 -5.05 -13.79
CA LEU A 43 5.99 -4.86 -15.06
C LEU A 43 4.60 -4.20 -14.97
N ASN A 44 3.98 -4.14 -13.79
CA ASN A 44 2.67 -3.52 -13.64
C ASN A 44 2.71 -2.62 -12.41
N SER A 45 2.51 -1.30 -12.56
CA SER A 45 2.14 -0.45 -11.42
C SER A 45 0.85 -1.03 -10.85
N PRO A 46 0.89 -1.73 -9.70
CA PRO A 46 -0.29 -2.35 -9.14
C PRO A 46 -1.26 -1.21 -8.79
N SER A 47 -2.54 -1.35 -9.11
CA SER A 47 -3.59 -0.38 -8.73
C SER A 47 -3.57 -0.05 -7.22
N LYS A 48 -3.11 -1.01 -6.40
CA LYS A 48 -2.81 -0.84 -4.97
C LYS A 48 -1.82 0.31 -4.68
N LEU A 49 -0.76 0.47 -5.46
CA LEU A 49 0.23 1.55 -5.24
C LEU A 49 -0.36 2.93 -5.57
N ILE A 50 -1.26 3.01 -6.56
CA ILE A 50 -1.98 4.24 -6.88
C ILE A 50 -2.90 4.60 -5.71
N ASP A 51 -3.63 3.63 -5.16
CA ASP A 51 -4.47 3.86 -3.98
C ASP A 51 -3.61 4.32 -2.80
N TYR A 52 -2.45 3.71 -2.54
CA TYR A 52 -1.55 4.13 -1.46
C TYR A 52 -1.04 5.57 -1.65
N ALA A 53 -0.71 5.95 -2.89
CA ALA A 53 -0.32 7.30 -3.22
C ALA A 53 -1.46 8.31 -2.95
N ILE A 54 -2.71 7.92 -3.23
CA ILE A 54 -3.90 8.75 -2.94
C ILE A 54 -4.17 8.87 -1.44
N VAL A 55 -4.03 7.78 -0.65
CA VAL A 55 -4.19 7.83 0.81
C VAL A 55 -3.11 8.72 1.45
N ASN A 56 -1.92 8.76 0.84
CA ASN A 56 -0.76 9.52 1.30
C ASN A 56 -0.34 9.14 2.74
N LYS A 57 -0.16 7.84 2.95
CA LYS A 57 0.35 7.27 4.20
C LYS A 57 1.75 6.70 3.99
N PRO A 58 2.60 6.66 5.03
CA PRO A 58 3.84 5.92 5.00
C PRO A 58 3.61 4.47 4.56
N VAL A 59 4.48 3.95 3.70
CA VAL A 59 4.38 2.57 3.21
C VAL A 59 5.65 1.81 3.53
N LEU A 60 5.50 0.74 4.31
CA LEU A 60 6.53 -0.25 4.56
C LEU A 60 6.50 -1.28 3.44
N ASN A 61 7.55 -1.33 2.63
CA ASN A 61 7.73 -2.38 1.63
C ASN A 61 8.49 -3.56 2.26
N ILE A 62 7.87 -4.74 2.26
CA ILE A 62 8.47 -6.01 2.66
C ILE A 62 8.85 -6.76 1.39
N GLY A 63 10.14 -6.77 1.09
CA GLY A 63 10.72 -7.54 -0.01
C GLY A 63 11.24 -8.90 0.44
N ARG A 64 11.97 -9.57 -0.46
CA ARG A 64 12.62 -10.87 -0.19
C ARG A 64 13.61 -10.79 0.97
N ASP A 65 14.44 -9.75 0.98
CA ASP A 65 15.42 -9.51 2.03
C ASP A 65 14.73 -8.78 3.18
N PHE A 66 14.36 -9.56 4.20
CA PHE A 66 13.62 -9.03 5.33
C PHE A 66 14.52 -8.19 6.24
N ASP A 67 14.21 -6.90 6.36
CA ASP A 67 14.85 -5.97 7.29
C ASP A 67 13.99 -5.78 8.55
N ALA A 68 14.31 -6.54 9.60
CA ALA A 68 13.62 -6.44 10.88
C ALA A 68 13.78 -5.07 11.55
N GLN A 69 14.91 -4.38 11.34
CA GLN A 69 15.15 -3.06 11.92
C GLN A 69 14.24 -2.02 11.28
N LYS A 70 14.01 -2.12 9.97
CA LYS A 70 13.04 -1.27 9.27
C LYS A 70 11.63 -1.44 9.82
N VAL A 71 11.18 -2.68 10.07
CA VAL A 71 9.88 -2.94 10.70
C VAL A 71 9.81 -2.29 12.08
N HIS A 72 10.86 -2.45 12.90
CA HIS A 72 10.90 -1.87 14.23
C HIS A 72 10.82 -0.33 14.20
N ARG A 73 11.55 0.33 13.30
CA ARG A 73 11.47 1.80 13.10
C ARG A 73 10.05 2.25 12.78
N PHE A 74 9.38 1.57 11.85
CA PHE A 74 7.99 1.87 11.51
C PHE A 74 7.03 1.72 12.69
N LEU A 75 7.20 0.69 13.51
CA LEU A 75 6.39 0.50 14.73
C LEU A 75 6.63 1.60 15.79
N MET A 76 7.79 2.24 15.76
CA MET A 76 8.13 3.38 16.61
C MET A 76 7.73 4.74 16.02
N GLY A 77 7.09 4.75 14.83
CA GLY A 77 6.67 5.97 14.14
C GLY A 77 7.76 6.64 13.31
N ASP A 78 8.94 6.01 13.16
CA ASP A 78 9.98 6.49 12.26
C ASP A 78 9.75 5.94 10.84
N TYR A 79 9.31 6.84 9.97
CA TYR A 79 8.93 6.55 8.59
C TYR A 79 9.95 7.02 7.56
N THR A 80 11.17 7.35 7.97
CA THR A 80 12.23 7.87 7.09
C THR A 80 12.49 6.97 5.88
N ASP A 81 12.40 5.64 6.04
CA ASP A 81 12.63 4.66 4.98
C ASP A 81 11.35 4.23 4.22
N SER A 82 10.35 5.12 4.15
CA SER A 82 9.12 4.87 3.41
C SER A 82 9.37 4.59 1.93
N MET A 83 8.61 3.65 1.38
CA MET A 83 8.62 3.36 -0.05
C MET A 83 8.23 4.61 -0.83
N ALA A 84 9.04 4.96 -1.85
CA ALA A 84 8.68 6.01 -2.79
C ALA A 84 7.47 5.57 -3.62
N LEU A 85 6.39 6.35 -3.54
CA LEU A 85 5.17 6.11 -4.30
C LEU A 85 5.13 6.99 -5.55
N PRO A 86 4.50 6.52 -6.63
CA PRO A 86 4.31 7.33 -7.82
C PRO A 86 3.42 8.55 -7.53
N ASN A 87 3.58 9.61 -8.32
CA ASN A 87 2.66 10.75 -8.28
C ASN A 87 1.25 10.30 -8.73
N PRO A 88 0.20 10.41 -7.88
CA PRO A 88 -1.14 9.96 -8.26
C PRO A 88 -1.75 10.77 -9.42
N GLU A 89 -1.35 12.03 -9.60
CA GLU A 89 -1.89 12.89 -10.67
C GLU A 89 -1.62 12.34 -12.07
N GLN A 90 -0.50 11.63 -12.27
CA GLN A 90 -0.20 11.04 -13.57
C GLN A 90 -1.23 9.98 -14.01
N TYR A 91 -1.99 9.45 -13.04
CA TYR A 91 -3.03 8.45 -13.27
C TYR A 91 -4.45 9.03 -13.17
N HIS A 92 -4.59 10.34 -12.95
CA HIS A 92 -5.90 10.98 -12.94
C HIS A 92 -6.53 10.85 -14.34
N ILE A 93 -7.80 10.46 -14.40
CA ILE A 93 -8.47 10.10 -15.65
C ILE A 93 -8.42 11.23 -16.69
N SER A 94 -8.51 12.50 -16.25
CA SER A 94 -8.38 13.65 -17.16
C SER A 94 -7.01 13.72 -17.83
N ASN A 95 -5.94 13.44 -17.08
CA ASN A 95 -4.57 13.51 -17.57
C ASN A 95 -4.27 12.34 -18.51
N VAL A 96 -4.76 11.15 -18.16
CA VAL A 96 -4.67 9.95 -19.01
C VAL A 96 -5.45 10.17 -20.31
N SER A 97 -6.72 10.59 -20.24
CA SER A 97 -7.55 10.86 -21.43
C SER A 97 -6.93 11.93 -22.33
N LYS A 98 -6.34 12.99 -21.75
CA LYS A 98 -5.64 14.02 -22.51
C LYS A 98 -4.45 13.46 -23.30
N GLN A 99 -3.63 12.60 -22.68
CA GLN A 99 -2.49 11.98 -23.36
C GLN A 99 -2.93 11.18 -24.60
N PHE A 100 -4.10 10.53 -24.58
CA PHE A 100 -4.62 9.85 -25.76
C PHE A 100 -5.07 10.82 -26.86
N LEU A 101 -5.67 11.96 -26.50
CA LEU A 101 -6.09 12.98 -27.46
C LEU A 101 -4.89 13.69 -28.12
N ASP A 102 -3.82 13.92 -27.37
CA ASP A 102 -2.60 14.59 -27.85
C ASP A 102 -1.77 13.73 -28.84
N LEU A 103 -2.13 12.46 -29.04
CA LEU A 103 -1.50 11.54 -30.02
C LEU A 103 -2.10 11.64 -31.44
N ILE A 104 -3.16 12.43 -31.61
CA ILE A 104 -3.88 12.64 -32.88
C ILE A 104 -3.41 13.96 -33.51
#